data_AF-A0A660T419-F1
#
_entry.id   AF-A0A660T419-F1
#
_cell.length_a   1.000
_cell.length_b   1.000
_cell.length_c   1.000
_cell.angle_alpha   90.00
_cell.angle_beta   90.00
_cell.angle_gamma   90.00
#
_symmetry.space_group_name_H-M   'P 1'
#
loop_
_entity.id
_entity.type
_entity.pdbx_description
1 polymer ?
#
loop_
_entity_poly.entity_id
_entity_poly.type
_entity_poly.pdbx_seq_one_letter_code
_entity_poly.pdbx_strand_id
1 'polypeptide(L)'
;MYGKVLAIKTAVKSEHIKVTARIKEQSGRVFSAGLPDRELSALVPRSILLGETSSAPKNMLDVIESILCKAVRGRTVRYWEYQNREYFSFLSWRAVKFIA
;
A
#
# COMPACT_ATOMS: atom_id res chain seq x y z
N MET A 1 -12.60 -10.20 1.11
CA MET A 1 -13.64 -9.15 1.11
C MET A 1 -13.13 -7.93 0.33
N TYR A 2 -13.93 -6.90 0.08
CA TYR A 2 -13.55 -5.73 -0.73
C TYR A 2 -13.78 -4.40 -0.02
N GLY A 3 -12.87 -3.45 -0.19
CA GLY A 3 -12.99 -2.10 0.37
C GLY A 3 -12.27 -1.06 -0.49
N LYS A 4 -12.48 0.21 -0.20
CA LYS A 4 -11.81 1.33 -0.88
C LYS A 4 -10.66 1.87 -0.04
N VAL A 5 -9.53 2.14 -0.69
CA VAL A 5 -8.39 2.79 -0.04
C VAL A 5 -8.69 4.28 0.18
N LEU A 6 -8.66 4.74 1.43
CA LEU A 6 -8.83 6.15 1.79
C LEU A 6 -7.51 6.91 1.82
N ALA A 7 -6.48 6.28 2.36
CA ALA A 7 -5.15 6.85 2.53
C ALA A 7 -4.11 5.72 2.65
N ILE A 8 -2.86 6.04 2.38
CA ILE A 8 -1.70 5.17 2.59
C ILE A 8 -0.73 5.86 3.56
N LYS A 9 -0.03 5.05 4.35
CA LYS A 9 1.17 5.43 5.08
C LYS A 9 2.32 4.50 4.78
N THR A 10 3.51 5.06 4.72
CA THR A 10 4.77 4.31 4.58
C THR A 10 5.58 4.38 5.88
N ALA A 11 6.35 3.33 6.14
CA ALA A 11 7.30 3.28 7.26
C ALA A 11 8.50 2.42 6.86
N VAL A 12 9.65 2.66 7.47
CA VAL A 12 10.80 1.76 7.37
C VAL A 12 10.84 0.88 8.60
N LYS A 13 10.94 -0.43 8.40
CA LYS A 13 11.11 -1.42 9.46
C LYS A 13 12.20 -2.39 9.07
N SER A 14 13.28 -2.44 9.85
CA SER A 14 14.44 -3.31 9.59
C SER A 14 14.91 -3.18 8.13
N GLU A 15 15.14 -1.95 7.69
CA GLU A 15 15.60 -1.59 6.33
C GLU A 15 14.58 -1.82 5.19
N HIS A 16 13.41 -2.41 5.48
CA HIS A 16 12.37 -2.61 4.48
C HIS A 16 11.27 -1.56 4.57
N ILE A 17 10.82 -1.08 3.41
CA ILE A 17 9.62 -0.26 3.31
C ILE A 17 8.41 -1.14 3.63
N LYS A 18 7.56 -0.67 4.54
CA LYS A 18 6.24 -1.23 4.85
C LYS A 18 5.17 -0.22 4.51
N VAL A 19 4.10 -0.71 3.94
CA VAL A 19 2.96 0.10 3.50
C VAL A 19 1.71 -0.36 4.22
N THR A 20 0.99 0.60 4.78
CA THR A 20 -0.32 0.37 5.38
C THR A 20 -1.34 1.29 4.72
N ALA A 21 -2.57 0.81 4.57
CA ALA A 21 -3.67 1.57 4.00
C ALA A 21 -4.85 1.63 4.97
N ARG A 22 -5.51 2.79 5.04
CA ARG A 22 -6.84 2.89 5.63
C ARG A 22 -7.86 2.42 4.60
N ILE A 23 -8.58 1.35 4.92
CA ILE A 23 -9.58 0.75 4.03
C ILE A 23 -10.96 1.03 4.60
N LYS A 24 -11.89 1.47 3.73
CA LYS A 24 -13.31 1.64 4.05
C LYS A 24 -14.14 0.56 3.36
N GLU A 25 -14.90 -0.18 4.15
CA GLU A 25 -15.90 -1.12 3.67
C GLU A 25 -17.20 -0.42 3.26
N GLN A 26 -18.06 -1.15 2.54
CA GLN A 26 -19.44 -0.71 2.29
C GLN A 26 -20.27 -0.57 3.57
N SER A 27 -20.00 -1.40 4.59
CA SER A 27 -20.59 -1.32 5.93
C SER A 27 -20.28 0.00 6.67
N GLY A 28 -19.30 0.77 6.18
CA GLY A 28 -18.81 1.97 6.83
C GLY A 28 -17.62 1.73 7.77
N ARG A 29 -17.29 0.47 8.09
CA ARG A 29 -16.09 0.12 8.89
C ARG A 29 -14.84 0.68 8.21
N VAL A 30 -14.00 1.33 8.99
CA VAL A 30 -12.68 1.80 8.57
C VAL A 30 -11.61 1.14 9.43
N PHE A 31 -10.62 0.53 8.78
CA PHE A 31 -9.54 -0.18 9.46
C PHE A 31 -8.21 -0.01 8.71
N SER A 32 -7.13 -0.51 9.32
CA SER A 32 -5.78 -0.41 8.77
C SER A 32 -5.30 -1.78 8.31
N ALA A 33 -4.95 -1.90 7.03
CA ALA A 33 -4.43 -3.13 6.46
C ALA A 33 -3.02 -2.95 5.90
N GLY A 34 -2.16 -3.97 6.07
CA GLY A 34 -0.83 -4.00 5.49
C GLY A 34 -0.84 -4.42 4.03
N LEU A 35 0.08 -3.88 3.24
CA LEU A 35 0.37 -4.37 1.89
C LEU A 35 1.45 -5.47 1.98
N PRO A 36 1.19 -6.70 1.49
CA PRO A 36 2.21 -7.74 1.43
C PRO A 36 3.39 -7.34 0.53
N ASP A 37 4.59 -7.82 0.85
CA ASP A 37 5.83 -7.46 0.15
C ASP A 37 5.78 -7.81 -1.35
N ARG A 38 5.07 -8.89 -1.72
CA ARG A 38 4.85 -9.26 -3.12
C ARG A 38 4.11 -8.17 -3.90
N GLU A 39 3.05 -7.61 -3.33
CA GLU A 39 2.27 -6.54 -3.96
C GLU A 39 3.06 -5.23 -3.97
N LEU A 40 3.78 -4.94 -2.87
CA LEU A 40 4.64 -3.76 -2.78
C LEU A 40 5.72 -3.77 -3.87
N SER A 41 6.31 -4.92 -4.17
CA SER A 41 7.33 -5.05 -5.20
C SER A 41 6.85 -4.75 -6.63
N ALA A 42 5.53 -4.70 -6.85
CA ALA A 42 4.94 -4.25 -8.11
C ALA A 42 4.76 -2.73 -8.19
N LEU A 43 4.85 -2.03 -7.05
CA LEU A 43 4.65 -0.58 -6.95
C LEU A 43 5.96 0.20 -6.76
N VAL A 44 6.93 -0.40 -6.07
CA VAL A 44 8.22 0.23 -5.76
C VAL A 44 9.39 -0.68 -6.14
N PRO A 45 10.57 -0.11 -6.43
CA PRO A 45 11.79 -0.88 -6.61
C PRO A 45 12.09 -1.78 -5.40
N ARG A 46 12.67 -2.96 -5.65
CA ARG A 46 13.09 -3.89 -4.58
C ARG A 46 14.26 -3.36 -3.75
N SER A 47 15.06 -2.48 -4.34
CA SER A 47 16.23 -1.86 -3.71
C SER A 47 16.33 -0.41 -4.18
N ILE A 48 16.73 0.48 -3.28
CA ILE A 48 17.02 1.88 -3.57
C ILE A 48 18.44 2.16 -3.08
N LEU A 49 19.32 2.58 -3.98
CA LEU A 49 20.68 2.96 -3.62
C LEU A 49 20.64 4.31 -2.91
N LEU A 50 21.13 4.37 -1.67
CA LEU A 50 21.10 5.56 -0.82
C LEU A 50 22.36 6.44 -0.94
N GLY A 51 23.31 6.04 -1.78
CA GLY A 51 24.57 6.75 -1.97
C GLY A 51 25.39 6.77 -0.67
N GLU A 52 25.70 7.97 -0.18
CA GLU A 52 26.51 8.20 1.02
C GLU A 52 25.71 8.08 2.34
N THR A 53 24.40 7.87 2.27
CA THR A 53 23.55 7.82 3.47
C THR A 53 23.30 6.38 3.94
N SER A 54 23.39 6.16 5.24
CA SER A 54 23.18 4.86 5.89
C SER A 54 21.71 4.56 6.23
N SER A 55 20.82 5.55 6.07
CA SER A 55 19.39 5.42 6.36
C SER A 55 18.56 6.12 5.32
N ALA A 56 17.39 5.56 4.99
CA ALA A 56 16.46 6.17 4.05
C ALA A 56 16.10 7.61 4.49
N PRO A 57 16.43 8.63 3.68
CA PRO A 57 16.09 10.02 3.99
C PRO A 57 14.58 10.19 4.15
N LYS A 58 14.13 10.94 5.17
CA LYS A 58 12.69 11.13 5.45
C LYS A 58 11.93 11.68 4.23
N ASN A 59 12.53 12.64 3.54
CA ASN A 59 12.00 13.21 2.30
C ASN A 59 11.80 12.17 1.19
N MET A 60 12.61 11.11 1.13
CA MET A 60 12.41 10.02 0.18
C MET A 60 11.16 9.20 0.52
N LEU A 61 10.93 8.91 1.81
CA LEU A 61 9.71 8.22 2.25
C LEU A 61 8.47 9.05 1.97
N ASP A 62 8.52 10.36 2.20
CA ASP A 62 7.43 11.28 1.89
C ASP A 62 7.08 11.28 0.39
N VAL A 63 8.11 11.22 -0.47
CA VAL A 63 7.92 11.09 -1.93
C VAL A 63 7.27 9.76 -2.29
N ILE A 64 7.75 8.64 -1.74
CA ILE A 64 7.18 7.32 -1.98
C ILE A 64 5.72 7.27 -1.49
N GLU A 65 5.44 7.80 -0.30
CA GLU A 65 4.09 7.90 0.23
C GLU A 65 3.17 8.73 -0.67
N SER A 66 3.64 9.88 -1.15
CA SER A 66 2.90 10.76 -2.06
C SER A 66 2.56 10.06 -3.38
N ILE A 67 3.54 9.36 -3.99
CA ILE A 67 3.34 8.58 -5.21
C ILE A 67 2.32 7.47 -4.98
N LEU A 68 2.50 6.67 -3.92
CA LEU A 68 1.60 5.57 -3.60
C LEU A 68 0.18 6.07 -3.32
N CYS A 69 0.03 7.15 -2.54
CA CYS A 69 -1.26 7.74 -2.22
C CYS A 69 -2.00 8.17 -3.50
N LYS A 70 -1.33 8.87 -4.42
CA LYS A 70 -1.91 9.24 -5.72
C LYS A 70 -2.26 8.03 -6.57
N ALA A 71 -1.41 6.99 -6.57
CA ALA A 71 -1.60 5.81 -7.40
C ALA A 71 -2.75 4.89 -6.94
N VAL A 72 -3.11 4.91 -5.64
CA VAL A 72 -4.00 3.89 -5.07
C VAL A 72 -5.22 4.42 -4.34
N ARG A 73 -5.25 5.71 -3.97
CA ARG A 73 -6.40 6.29 -3.27
C ARG A 73 -7.67 6.14 -4.11
N GLY A 74 -8.75 5.77 -3.45
CA GLY A 74 -10.06 5.52 -4.08
C GLY A 74 -10.17 4.16 -4.78
N ARG A 75 -9.07 3.43 -5.01
CA ARG A 75 -9.12 2.10 -5.63
C ARG A 75 -9.81 1.10 -4.72
N THR A 76 -10.62 0.24 -5.34
CA THR A 76 -11.15 -0.96 -4.69
C THR A 76 -10.04 -2.00 -4.58
N VAL A 77 -9.87 -2.56 -3.40
CA VAL A 77 -8.88 -3.59 -3.09
C VAL A 77 -9.55 -4.79 -2.45
N ARG A 78 -8.97 -5.98 -2.61
CA ARG A 78 -9.34 -7.15 -1.82
C ARG A 78 -8.59 -7.07 -0.49
N TYR A 79 -9.28 -7.29 0.61
CA TYR A 79 -8.64 -7.47 1.92
C TYR A 79 -9.00 -8.82 2.53
N TRP A 80 -8.15 -9.26 3.45
CA TRP A 80 -8.27 -10.48 4.22
C TRP A 80 -7.54 -10.35 5.55
N GLU A 81 -7.79 -11.29 6.44
CA GLU A 81 -7.10 -11.41 7.71
C GLU A 81 -6.18 -12.64 7.69
N TYR A 82 -5.00 -12.51 8.29
CA TYR A 82 -4.08 -13.62 8.52
C TYR A 82 -3.33 -13.37 9.83
N GLN A 83 -3.32 -14.34 10.73
CA GLN A 83 -2.66 -14.23 12.04
C GLN A 83 -3.04 -12.94 12.81
N ASN A 84 -4.35 -12.65 12.92
CA ASN A 84 -4.89 -11.45 13.59
C ASN A 84 -4.38 -10.12 13.01
N ARG A 85 -4.01 -10.10 11.73
CA ARG A 85 -3.59 -8.89 11.01
C ARG A 85 -4.35 -8.78 9.70
N GLU A 86 -4.78 -7.57 9.40
CA GLU A 86 -5.46 -7.26 8.15
C GLU A 86 -4.44 -6.94 7.05
N TYR A 87 -4.69 -7.49 5.87
CA TYR A 87 -3.88 -7.29 4.68
C TYR A 87 -4.75 -6.95 3.48
N PHE A 88 -4.15 -6.34 2.46
CA PHE A 88 -4.84 -6.06 1.20
C PHE A 88 -3.99 -6.31 -0.03
N SER A 89 -4.64 -6.53 -1.17
CA SER A 89 -4.04 -6.67 -2.50
C SER A 89 -4.87 -5.93 -3.53
N PHE A 90 -4.23 -5.57 -4.63
CA PHE A 90 -4.95 -5.00 -5.77
C PHE A 90 -5.78 -6.09 -6.45
N LEU A 91 -6.86 -5.65 -7.12
CA LEU A 91 -7.66 -6.55 -7.93
C LEU A 91 -6.85 -7.01 -9.14
N SER A 92 -7.06 -8.26 -9.55
CA SER A 92 -6.48 -8.78 -10.79
C SER A 92 -6.88 -7.88 -11.96
N TRP A 93 -5.97 -7.71 -12.93
CA TRP A 93 -6.24 -7.03 -14.20
C TRP A 93 -7.48 -7.57 -14.91
N ARG A 94 -7.82 -8.85 -14.74
CA ARG A 94 -9.05 -9.45 -15.30
C ARG A 94 -10.34 -8.83 -14.76
N ALA A 95 -10.31 -8.22 -13.57
CA ALA A 95 -11.45 -7.57 -12.94
C ALA A 95 -11.55 -6.07 -13.29
N VAL A 96 -10.57 -5.51 -14.00
CA VAL A 96 -10.59 -4.11 -14.43
C VAL A 96 -11.56 -3.98 -15.60
N LYS A 97 -12.54 -3.08 -15.46
CA LYS A 97 -13.51 -2.76 -16.51
C LYS A 97 -13.31 -1.32 -16.93
N PHE A 98 -13.29 -1.07 -18.24
CA PHE A 98 -13.44 0.27 -18.77
C PHE A 98 -14.92 0.65 -18.66
N ILE A 99 -15.19 1.77 -18.00
CA ILE A 99 -16.53 2.36 -17.85
C ILE A 99 -16.48 3.71 -18.56
N ALA A 100 -17.49 3.98 -19.40
CA ALA A 100 -17.68 5.24 -20.12
C ALA A 100 -18.61 6.15 -19.33
#